data_AF-A0A1A8CLL1-F1
#
_entry.id   AF-A0A1A8CLL1-F1
#
_cell.length_a   1.000
_cell.length_b   1.000
_cell.length_c   1.000
_cell.angle_alpha   90.00
_cell.angle_beta   90.00
_cell.angle_gamma   90.00
#
_symmetry.space_group_name_H-M   'P 1'
#
loop_
_entity.id
_entity.type
_entity.pdbx_description
1 polymer ?
#
loop_
_entity_poly.entity_id
_entity_poly.type
_entity_poly.pdbx_seq_one_letter_code
_entity_poly.pdbx_strand_id
1 'polypeptide(L)'
;MNHTIPEKMGLDPALLRDQLFELWNQKDLQTLHLAALQGFSKLSEPLEALLTILESCPGKQMGRSHTLGYHILREFQTWIKERPQVNMSSFTEQQAVALQRRALSLMTDTQPAVMDSLISIYRLKSLDPSISRLQVIRLQALKCYKEAAVLSVKLELQEDLNTEEMIVPLILQDKLPLAELFVKGHKQLEQQLVTLLDSWCQPSFSVEDIRKRFPHLRLSKHQTAQIQPKMLTKSVLRLMEKFKMDPKLCPNALHKRRLDTLRYLMYRTFVEKGMTEENWVDHVQNVVADDLELQVHLVEMLVKYCSVQKASQWSLRYNIPRNRLPFGVWETQQSLPPDLQQIYSNNSAEDEEWEPPPSHRQKFYQVPLTKDKVHLVGSLEALRRCRSIVLKGGGVVGVDMEWQPMFGCNSTQKVALVQLAVLHQVFLLDLCAEEFCQHSELTDFIRLLFSDPSILILGKQLSKHFLA
;
A
#
# COMPACT_ATOMS: atom_id res chain seq x y z
N MET A 1 56.82 -26.27 49.70
CA MET A 1 56.10 -27.15 48.76
C MET A 1 54.90 -26.36 48.26
N ASN A 2 55.04 -25.72 47.09
CA ASN A 2 53.99 -24.94 46.47
C ASN A 2 53.02 -25.90 45.79
N HIS A 3 51.82 -26.03 46.35
CA HIS A 3 50.71 -26.67 45.68
C HIS A 3 50.19 -25.72 44.60
N THR A 4 50.72 -25.85 43.39
CA THR A 4 50.04 -25.40 42.18
C THR A 4 48.77 -26.24 42.03
N ILE A 5 47.63 -25.63 42.34
CA ILE A 5 46.31 -26.13 41.98
C ILE A 5 46.30 -26.25 40.44
N PRO A 6 46.02 -27.42 39.85
CA PRO A 6 45.92 -27.51 38.40
C PRO A 6 44.72 -26.66 37.99
N GLU A 7 44.95 -25.61 37.21
CA GLU A 7 43.91 -24.91 36.48
C GLU A 7 43.07 -25.98 35.78
N LYS A 8 41.77 -26.06 36.12
CA LYS A 8 40.83 -26.89 35.37
C LYS A 8 40.81 -26.35 33.95
N MET A 9 41.62 -26.91 33.05
CA MET A 9 41.52 -26.64 31.63
C MET A 9 40.12 -27.06 31.20
N GLY A 10 39.27 -26.08 30.89
CA GLY A 10 37.96 -26.34 30.32
C GLY A 10 38.09 -27.03 28.95
N LEU A 11 36.99 -27.58 28.47
CA LEU A 11 36.93 -28.24 27.17
C LEU A 11 37.32 -27.26 26.06
N ASP A 12 38.19 -27.69 25.14
CA ASP A 12 38.54 -26.93 23.94
C ASP A 12 37.30 -26.78 23.02
N PRO A 13 36.89 -25.54 22.66
CA PRO A 13 35.79 -25.31 21.74
C PRO A 13 35.94 -26.02 20.39
N ALA A 14 37.16 -26.18 19.88
CA ALA A 14 37.40 -26.88 18.62
C ALA A 14 37.08 -28.38 18.71
N LEU A 15 37.48 -29.02 19.81
CA LEU A 15 37.15 -30.43 20.08
C LEU A 15 35.64 -30.64 20.17
N LEU A 16 34.93 -29.74 20.86
CA LEU A 16 33.46 -29.82 20.94
C LEU A 16 32.83 -29.64 19.56
N ARG A 17 33.29 -28.68 18.76
CA ARG A 17 32.81 -28.48 17.38
C ARG A 17 32.97 -29.75 16.55
N ASP A 18 34.15 -30.38 16.58
CA ASP A 18 34.44 -31.56 15.75
C ASP A 18 33.56 -32.75 16.14
N GLN A 19 33.37 -32.97 17.45
CA GLN A 19 32.43 -33.96 17.95
C GLN A 19 31.00 -33.68 17.46
N LEU A 20 30.52 -32.44 17.56
CA LEU A 20 29.18 -32.07 17.11
C LEU A 20 29.04 -32.18 15.59
N PHE A 21 30.10 -31.90 14.82
CA PHE A 21 30.13 -32.04 13.38
C PHE A 21 30.06 -33.50 12.94
N GLU A 22 30.79 -34.40 13.60
CA GLU A 22 30.71 -35.84 13.34
C GLU A 22 29.29 -36.38 13.59
N LEU A 23 28.69 -36.05 14.74
CA LEU A 23 27.33 -36.47 15.08
C LEU A 23 26.29 -35.89 14.11
N TRP A 24 26.47 -34.64 13.67
CA TRP A 24 25.61 -34.01 12.67
C TRP A 24 25.71 -34.70 11.31
N ASN A 25 26.91 -35.07 10.86
CA ASN A 25 27.11 -35.83 9.61
C ASN A 25 26.49 -37.22 9.67
N GLN A 26 26.50 -37.85 10.85
CA GLN A 26 25.83 -39.12 11.10
C GLN A 26 24.30 -39.00 11.22
N LYS A 27 23.77 -37.77 11.23
CA LYS A 27 22.34 -37.45 11.47
C LYS A 27 21.83 -37.94 12.84
N ASP A 28 22.73 -38.14 13.80
CA ASP A 28 22.38 -38.54 15.16
C ASP A 28 22.08 -37.28 16.00
N LEU A 29 20.89 -36.72 15.78
CA LEU A 29 20.46 -35.48 16.45
C LEU A 29 20.22 -35.65 17.96
N GLN A 30 19.90 -36.87 18.42
CA GLN A 30 19.68 -37.14 19.84
C GLN A 30 21.01 -37.12 20.60
N THR A 31 22.02 -37.82 20.08
CA THR A 31 23.35 -37.80 20.69
C THR A 31 24.00 -36.44 20.54
N LEU A 32 23.78 -35.73 19.43
CA LEU A 32 24.22 -34.34 19.25
C LEU A 32 23.67 -33.43 20.34
N HIS A 33 22.37 -33.51 20.62
CA HIS A 33 21.73 -32.73 21.68
C HIS A 33 22.40 -32.97 23.04
N LEU A 34 22.56 -34.24 23.44
CA LEU A 34 23.21 -34.59 24.71
C LEU A 34 24.67 -34.14 24.77
N ALA A 35 25.43 -34.34 23.69
CA ALA A 35 26.82 -33.93 23.57
C ALA A 35 26.96 -32.41 23.65
N ALA A 36 26.04 -31.64 23.04
CA ALA A 36 26.03 -30.20 23.11
C ALA A 36 25.81 -29.70 24.55
N LEU A 37 24.76 -30.18 25.24
CA LEU A 37 24.46 -29.76 26.62
C LEU A 37 25.60 -30.09 27.60
N GLN A 38 26.17 -31.30 27.49
CA GLN A 38 27.30 -31.71 28.32
C GLN A 38 28.57 -30.92 27.97
N GLY A 39 28.83 -30.71 26.68
CA GLY A 39 29.95 -29.96 26.17
C GLY A 39 29.94 -28.51 26.65
N PHE A 40 28.82 -27.81 26.49
CA PHE A 40 28.67 -26.41 26.91
C PHE A 40 28.94 -26.22 28.40
N SER A 41 28.54 -27.19 29.23
CA SER A 41 28.77 -27.17 30.68
C SER A 41 30.24 -27.37 31.08
N LYS A 42 31.09 -27.87 30.16
CA LYS A 42 32.52 -28.10 30.38
C LYS A 42 33.40 -26.96 29.81
N LEU A 43 32.83 -25.99 29.10
CA LEU A 43 33.55 -24.83 28.57
C LEU A 43 33.87 -23.85 29.71
N SER A 44 35.09 -23.30 29.73
CA SER A 44 35.48 -22.28 30.71
C SER A 44 34.69 -20.98 30.52
N GLU A 45 34.60 -20.53 29.27
CA GLU A 45 33.92 -19.29 28.87
C GLU A 45 32.87 -19.61 27.78
N PRO A 46 31.67 -20.06 28.15
CA PRO A 46 30.69 -20.59 27.19
C PRO A 46 30.25 -19.60 26.10
N LEU A 47 30.16 -18.30 26.42
CA LEU A 47 29.76 -17.27 25.45
C LEU A 47 30.85 -17.02 24.40
N GLU A 48 32.11 -16.96 24.81
CA GLU A 48 33.22 -16.80 23.87
C GLU A 48 33.41 -18.06 23.03
N ALA A 49 33.37 -19.22 23.68
CA ALA A 49 33.52 -20.51 23.03
C ALA A 49 32.42 -20.77 21.98
N LEU A 50 31.17 -20.35 22.23
CA LEU A 50 30.11 -20.41 21.24
C LEU A 50 30.52 -19.68 19.96
N LEU A 51 30.98 -18.43 20.04
CA LEU A 51 31.40 -17.67 18.86
C LEU A 51 32.54 -18.37 18.13
N THR A 52 33.54 -18.88 18.86
CA THR A 52 34.68 -19.62 18.27
C THR A 52 34.21 -20.87 17.51
N ILE A 53 33.24 -21.61 18.06
CA ILE A 53 32.63 -22.77 17.41
C ILE A 53 31.92 -22.33 16.12
N LEU A 54 31.06 -21.31 16.21
CA LEU A 54 30.23 -20.85 15.10
C LEU A 54 31.04 -20.24 13.95
N GLU A 55 32.09 -19.46 14.27
CA GLU A 55 33.03 -18.87 13.31
C GLU A 55 33.79 -19.95 12.53
N SER A 56 33.99 -21.12 13.15
CA SER A 56 34.77 -22.21 12.58
C SER A 56 33.91 -23.31 11.91
N CYS A 57 32.59 -23.15 11.82
CA CYS A 57 31.72 -24.10 11.14
C CYS A 57 31.85 -23.97 9.59
N PRO A 58 31.81 -25.07 8.82
CA PRO A 58 32.16 -25.05 7.39
C PRO A 58 31.04 -24.57 6.45
N GLY A 59 31.13 -23.38 5.84
CA GLY A 59 30.20 -22.91 4.78
C GLY A 59 29.17 -21.87 5.24
N LYS A 60 28.01 -21.77 4.57
CA LYS A 60 26.93 -20.82 4.92
C LYS A 60 26.07 -21.38 6.06
N GLN A 61 26.56 -21.22 7.28
CA GLN A 61 26.14 -21.98 8.48
C GLN A 61 24.95 -21.41 9.25
N MET A 62 24.46 -20.24 8.86
CA MET A 62 23.38 -19.54 9.59
C MET A 62 22.19 -19.19 8.70
N GLY A 63 22.32 -19.42 7.39
CA GLY A 63 21.29 -19.12 6.40
C GLY A 63 20.25 -20.24 6.22
N ARG A 64 20.44 -21.41 6.84
CA ARG A 64 19.57 -22.60 6.67
C ARG A 64 19.36 -23.35 7.97
N SER A 65 18.12 -23.77 8.25
CA SER A 65 17.74 -24.43 9.49
C SER A 65 18.33 -25.83 9.72
N HIS A 66 18.91 -26.46 8.69
CA HIS A 66 19.54 -27.78 8.78
C HIS A 66 21.06 -27.72 8.94
N THR A 67 21.66 -26.52 8.95
CA THR A 67 23.11 -26.37 9.07
C THR A 67 23.59 -26.58 10.50
N LEU A 68 24.81 -27.06 10.67
CA LEU A 68 25.39 -27.32 11.98
C LEU A 68 25.36 -26.08 12.87
N GLY A 69 25.81 -24.92 12.35
CA GLY A 69 25.83 -23.68 13.11
C GLY A 69 24.46 -23.29 13.68
N TYR A 70 23.40 -23.41 12.88
CA TYR A 70 22.02 -23.21 13.32
C TYR A 70 21.64 -24.16 14.47
N HIS A 71 21.95 -25.46 14.34
CA HIS A 71 21.66 -26.45 15.38
C HIS A 71 22.41 -26.16 16.68
N ILE A 72 23.73 -25.91 16.60
CA ILE A 72 24.55 -25.57 17.77
C ILE A 72 24.00 -24.35 18.50
N LEU A 73 23.65 -23.28 17.76
CA LEU A 73 23.11 -22.08 18.36
C LEU A 73 21.76 -22.33 19.04
N ARG A 74 20.89 -23.15 18.43
CA ARG A 74 19.59 -23.53 19.02
C ARG A 74 19.76 -24.34 20.31
N GLU A 75 20.69 -25.30 20.32
CA GLU A 75 21.01 -26.07 21.53
C GLU A 75 21.58 -25.16 22.62
N PHE A 76 22.49 -24.26 22.25
CA PHE A 76 23.07 -23.30 23.20
C PHE A 76 22.00 -22.36 23.78
N GLN A 77 21.08 -21.88 22.95
CA GLN A 77 19.97 -21.03 23.40
C GLN A 77 19.02 -21.77 24.34
N THR A 78 18.87 -23.08 24.19
CA THR A 78 18.09 -23.91 25.12
C THR A 78 18.85 -24.08 26.43
N TRP A 79 20.14 -24.40 26.34
CA TRP A 79 21.03 -24.61 27.48
C TRP A 79 21.20 -23.36 28.38
N ILE A 80 21.31 -22.18 27.80
CA ILE A 80 21.53 -20.92 28.53
C ILE A 80 20.27 -20.45 29.28
N LYS A 81 19.06 -20.82 28.82
CA LYS A 81 17.79 -20.46 29.50
C LYS A 81 17.70 -21.06 30.90
N GLU A 82 18.27 -22.24 31.09
CA GLU A 82 18.33 -22.91 32.39
C GLU A 82 19.49 -22.41 33.28
N ARG A 83 20.35 -21.51 32.75
CA ARG A 83 21.58 -21.05 33.40
C ARG A 83 21.73 -19.53 33.30
N PRO A 84 20.86 -18.75 33.97
CA PRO A 84 20.88 -17.29 33.89
C PRO A 84 22.18 -16.65 34.39
N GLN A 85 22.99 -17.37 35.17
CA GLN A 85 24.33 -16.95 35.59
C GLN A 85 25.34 -16.81 34.44
N VAL A 86 25.13 -17.52 33.32
CA VAL A 86 25.96 -17.39 32.12
C VAL A 86 25.38 -16.24 31.31
N ASN A 87 25.93 -15.03 31.49
CA ASN A 87 25.43 -13.84 30.81
C ASN A 87 26.56 -12.81 30.60
N MET A 88 26.28 -11.78 29.81
CA MET A 88 27.27 -10.76 29.44
C MET A 88 27.81 -9.92 30.62
N SER A 89 27.20 -9.96 31.81
CA SER A 89 27.65 -9.15 32.96
C SER A 89 28.92 -9.67 33.64
N SER A 90 29.37 -10.89 33.33
CA SER A 90 30.64 -11.44 33.83
C SER A 90 31.86 -10.88 33.12
N PHE A 91 31.68 -10.15 32.01
CA PHE A 91 32.76 -9.60 31.20
C PHE A 91 33.02 -8.13 31.52
N THR A 92 34.27 -7.70 31.39
CA THR A 92 34.59 -6.26 31.33
C THR A 92 33.95 -5.63 30.11
N GLU A 93 33.73 -4.31 30.13
CA GLU A 93 33.12 -3.59 29.01
C GLU A 93 33.86 -3.83 27.68
N GLN A 94 35.20 -3.82 27.70
CA GLN A 94 36.02 -4.07 26.51
C GLN A 94 35.84 -5.49 25.97
N GLN A 95 35.80 -6.50 26.84
CA GLN A 95 35.57 -7.89 26.44
C GLN A 95 34.15 -8.08 25.90
N ALA A 96 33.15 -7.48 26.55
CA ALA A 96 31.77 -7.52 26.10
C ALA A 96 31.63 -6.96 24.68
N VAL A 97 32.21 -5.79 24.41
CA VAL A 97 32.21 -5.17 23.07
C VAL A 97 32.92 -6.06 22.04
N ALA A 98 34.02 -6.71 22.41
CA ALA A 98 34.73 -7.64 21.52
C ALA A 98 33.86 -8.84 21.13
N LEU A 99 33.16 -9.45 22.09
CA LEU A 99 32.21 -10.54 21.84
C LEU A 99 31.02 -10.07 20.99
N GLN A 100 30.48 -8.89 21.27
CA GLN A 100 29.38 -8.31 20.50
C GLN A 100 29.77 -8.04 19.04
N ARG A 101 30.98 -7.53 18.79
CA ARG A 101 31.52 -7.33 17.43
C ARG A 101 31.68 -8.65 16.68
N ARG A 102 32.17 -9.69 17.36
CA ARG A 102 32.27 -11.04 16.79
C ARG A 102 30.89 -11.60 16.46
N ALA A 103 29.92 -11.49 17.37
CA ALA A 103 28.53 -11.88 17.13
C ALA A 103 27.90 -11.14 15.94
N LEU A 104 28.15 -9.83 15.82
CA LEU A 104 27.70 -9.03 14.67
C LEU A 104 28.32 -9.49 13.36
N SER A 105 29.58 -9.92 13.36
CA SER A 105 30.27 -10.40 12.16
C SER A 105 29.63 -11.67 11.57
N LEU A 106 28.97 -12.47 12.40
CA LEU A 106 28.26 -13.68 12.01
C LEU A 106 26.93 -13.40 11.27
N MET A 107 26.46 -12.15 11.22
CA MET A 107 25.15 -11.79 10.65
C MET A 107 25.07 -11.84 9.11
N THR A 108 26.15 -12.19 8.44
CA THR A 108 26.19 -12.29 6.97
C THR A 108 25.44 -13.57 6.53
N ASP A 109 24.50 -13.45 5.59
CA ASP A 109 23.70 -14.59 5.06
C ASP A 109 22.98 -15.39 6.16
N THR A 110 22.44 -14.68 7.14
CA THR A 110 21.86 -15.24 8.37
C THR A 110 20.33 -15.17 8.36
N GLN A 111 19.66 -16.23 8.82
CA GLN A 111 18.21 -16.21 8.99
C GLN A 111 17.78 -15.29 10.13
N PRO A 112 16.59 -14.66 10.06
CA PRO A 112 16.08 -13.78 11.11
C PRO A 112 16.07 -14.42 12.51
N ALA A 113 15.74 -15.71 12.61
CA ALA A 113 15.71 -16.42 13.90
C ALA A 113 17.10 -16.55 14.54
N VAL A 114 18.14 -16.82 13.75
CA VAL A 114 19.52 -16.86 14.25
C VAL A 114 19.96 -15.47 14.72
N MET A 115 19.62 -14.45 13.95
CA MET A 115 19.89 -13.05 14.31
C MET A 115 19.23 -12.70 15.64
N ASP A 116 17.98 -13.12 15.87
CA ASP A 116 17.29 -12.95 17.16
C ASP A 116 18.02 -13.64 18.31
N SER A 117 18.47 -14.88 18.11
CA SER A 117 19.23 -15.61 19.11
C SER A 117 20.54 -14.89 19.46
N LEU A 118 21.29 -14.43 18.47
CA LEU A 118 22.54 -13.68 18.68
C LEU A 118 22.31 -12.33 19.35
N ILE A 119 21.28 -11.57 18.94
CA ILE A 119 20.89 -10.30 19.56
C ILE A 119 20.55 -10.52 21.04
N SER A 120 19.80 -11.58 21.35
CA SER A 120 19.40 -11.92 22.71
C SER A 120 20.58 -12.38 23.57
N ILE A 121 21.41 -13.30 23.09
CA ILE A 121 22.50 -13.91 23.86
C ILE A 121 23.57 -12.85 24.19
N TYR A 122 23.97 -12.05 23.19
CA TYR A 122 25.04 -11.05 23.34
C TYR A 122 24.52 -9.64 23.68
N ARG A 123 23.21 -9.50 23.97
CA ARG A 123 22.55 -8.24 24.31
C ARG A 123 22.90 -7.10 23.35
N LEU A 124 22.83 -7.36 22.04
CA LEU A 124 23.33 -6.41 21.02
C LEU A 124 22.58 -5.07 21.01
N LYS A 125 21.39 -4.99 21.61
CA LYS A 125 20.67 -3.72 21.82
C LYS A 125 21.37 -2.74 22.78
N SER A 126 22.25 -3.23 23.67
CA SER A 126 23.01 -2.37 24.58
C SER A 126 24.35 -1.90 24.01
N LEU A 127 24.68 -2.31 22.78
CA LEU A 127 25.90 -1.90 22.10
C LEU A 127 25.76 -0.45 21.62
N ASP A 128 26.88 0.28 21.61
CA ASP A 128 26.94 1.62 21.01
C ASP A 128 26.33 1.61 19.59
N PRO A 129 25.30 2.44 19.31
CA PRO A 129 24.68 2.55 17.99
C PRO A 129 25.68 2.81 16.86
N SER A 130 26.81 3.47 17.13
CA SER A 130 27.86 3.73 16.14
C SER A 130 28.47 2.43 15.58
N ILE A 131 28.67 1.42 16.45
CA ILE A 131 29.24 0.11 16.07
C ILE A 131 28.20 -0.70 15.30
N SER A 132 26.95 -0.68 15.77
CA SER A 132 25.84 -1.36 15.11
C SER A 132 25.58 -0.81 13.71
N ARG A 133 25.63 0.51 13.54
CA ARG A 133 25.54 1.20 12.24
C ARG A 133 26.70 0.82 11.31
N LEU A 134 27.92 0.76 11.82
CA LEU A 134 29.07 0.33 11.02
C LEU A 134 28.88 -1.11 10.50
N GLN A 135 28.27 -1.99 11.30
CA GLN A 135 27.95 -3.34 10.85
C GLN A 135 26.89 -3.35 9.74
N VAL A 136 25.86 -2.50 9.82
CA VAL A 136 24.86 -2.35 8.75
C VAL A 136 25.54 -1.90 7.45
N ILE A 137 26.41 -0.90 7.51
CA ILE A 137 27.20 -0.42 6.36
C ILE A 137 28.07 -1.55 5.78
N ARG A 138 28.70 -2.35 6.64
CA ARG A 138 29.47 -3.53 6.21
C ARG A 138 28.60 -4.56 5.50
N LEU A 139 27.40 -4.85 6.01
CA LEU A 139 26.45 -5.76 5.35
C LEU A 139 26.01 -5.23 3.98
N GLN A 140 25.79 -3.92 3.82
CA GLN A 140 25.52 -3.30 2.53
C GLN A 140 26.70 -3.46 1.55
N ALA A 141 27.94 -3.22 2.01
CA ALA A 141 29.14 -3.43 1.21
C ALA A 141 29.30 -4.90 0.75
N LEU A 142 28.88 -5.85 1.60
CA LEU A 142 28.83 -7.28 1.29
C LEU A 142 27.59 -7.69 0.47
N LYS A 143 26.70 -6.75 0.12
CA LYS A 143 25.46 -6.95 -0.64
C LYS A 143 24.40 -7.77 0.12
N CYS A 144 24.53 -7.86 1.42
CA CYS A 144 23.58 -8.49 2.36
C CYS A 144 22.48 -7.50 2.78
N TYR A 145 21.77 -6.95 1.79
CA TYR A 145 20.75 -5.91 2.02
C TYR A 145 19.56 -6.41 2.84
N LYS A 146 19.21 -7.70 2.74
CA LYS A 146 18.14 -8.32 3.54
C LYS A 146 18.51 -8.28 5.02
N GLU A 147 19.71 -8.74 5.33
CA GLU A 147 20.25 -8.85 6.66
C GLU A 147 20.48 -7.45 7.25
N ALA A 148 20.99 -6.50 6.45
CA ALA A 148 21.13 -5.11 6.82
C ALA A 148 19.79 -4.49 7.25
N ALA A 149 18.73 -4.68 6.45
CA ALA A 149 17.41 -4.16 6.75
C ALA A 149 16.80 -4.80 8.02
N VAL A 150 16.86 -6.13 8.13
CA VAL A 150 16.34 -6.83 9.31
C VAL A 150 17.11 -6.44 10.59
N LEU A 151 18.44 -6.35 10.51
CA LEU A 151 19.29 -5.95 11.64
C LEU A 151 18.96 -4.51 12.07
N SER A 152 18.83 -3.59 11.10
CA SER A 152 18.50 -2.19 11.41
C SER A 152 17.17 -2.05 12.13
N VAL A 153 16.13 -2.81 11.74
CA VAL A 153 14.84 -2.82 12.43
C VAL A 153 14.94 -3.42 13.83
N LYS A 154 15.67 -4.53 13.98
CA LYS A 154 15.81 -5.21 15.28
C LYS A 154 16.62 -4.41 16.30
N LEU A 155 17.56 -3.59 15.83
CA LEU A 155 18.40 -2.71 16.65
C LEU A 155 17.90 -1.25 16.67
N GLU A 156 16.75 -0.97 16.05
CA GLU A 156 16.10 0.35 16.06
C GLU A 156 16.99 1.47 15.48
N LEU A 157 17.69 1.18 14.38
CA LEU A 157 18.68 2.06 13.74
C LEU A 157 18.15 2.80 12.51
N GLN A 158 16.86 2.69 12.17
CA GLN A 158 16.37 3.10 10.85
C GLN A 158 16.51 4.61 10.57
N GLU A 159 16.42 5.45 11.60
CA GLU A 159 16.55 6.92 11.48
C GLU A 159 18.00 7.38 11.29
N ASP A 160 18.98 6.54 11.66
CA ASP A 160 20.42 6.83 11.57
C ASP A 160 21.05 6.42 10.23
N LEU A 161 20.25 5.84 9.33
CA LEU A 161 20.70 5.23 8.08
C LEU A 161 20.20 6.02 6.87
N ASN A 162 20.95 5.96 5.78
CA ASN A 162 20.49 6.52 4.51
C ASN A 162 19.33 5.68 3.96
N THR A 163 18.13 6.27 3.93
CA THR A 163 16.92 5.58 3.50
C THR A 163 17.05 4.99 2.11
N GLU A 164 17.52 5.76 1.12
CA GLU A 164 17.62 5.29 -0.27
C GLU A 164 18.62 4.13 -0.42
N GLU A 165 19.76 4.19 0.25
CA GLU A 165 20.76 3.11 0.24
C GLU A 165 20.26 1.83 0.92
N MET A 166 19.25 1.93 1.78
CA MET A 166 18.58 0.78 2.39
C MET A 166 17.46 0.24 1.51
N ILE A 167 16.55 1.10 1.02
CA ILE A 167 15.31 0.65 0.36
C ILE A 167 15.50 0.35 -1.12
N VAL A 168 16.31 1.12 -1.86
CA VAL A 168 16.46 0.94 -3.32
C VAL A 168 17.00 -0.45 -3.65
N PRO A 169 18.08 -0.95 -3.02
CA PRO A 169 18.55 -2.31 -3.28
C PRO A 169 17.49 -3.39 -3.02
N LEU A 170 16.65 -3.21 -1.99
CA LEU A 170 15.58 -4.16 -1.67
C LEU A 170 14.51 -4.16 -2.75
N ILE A 171 14.07 -2.99 -3.21
CA ILE A 171 13.05 -2.86 -4.27
C ILE A 171 13.59 -3.47 -5.57
N LEU A 172 14.83 -3.14 -5.95
CA LEU A 172 15.51 -3.70 -7.12
C LEU A 172 15.62 -5.24 -7.07
N GLN A 173 15.73 -5.80 -5.86
CA GLN A 173 15.80 -7.24 -5.66
C GLN A 173 14.42 -7.92 -5.55
N ASP A 174 13.33 -7.20 -5.83
CA ASP A 174 11.94 -7.66 -5.66
C ASP A 174 11.60 -8.03 -4.20
N LYS A 175 12.04 -7.18 -3.27
CA LYS A 175 11.86 -7.34 -1.82
C LYS A 175 11.20 -6.11 -1.19
N LEU A 176 10.23 -5.53 -1.88
CA LEU A 176 9.43 -4.41 -1.36
C LEU A 176 8.88 -4.67 0.06
N PRO A 177 8.42 -5.89 0.43
CA PRO A 177 7.98 -6.15 1.81
C PRO A 177 9.04 -5.90 2.89
N LEU A 178 10.33 -6.06 2.58
CA LEU A 178 11.41 -5.74 3.53
C LEU A 178 11.68 -4.23 3.60
N ALA A 179 11.54 -3.51 2.49
CA ALA A 179 11.59 -2.04 2.50
C ALA A 179 10.40 -1.47 3.30
N GLU A 180 9.21 -2.06 3.17
CA GLU A 180 8.05 -1.72 4.01
C GLU A 180 8.31 -2.00 5.50
N LEU A 181 8.94 -3.13 5.83
CA LEU A 181 9.30 -3.46 7.20
C LEU A 181 10.28 -2.44 7.79
N PHE A 182 11.25 -1.99 7.00
CA PHE A 182 12.25 -1.01 7.41
C PHE A 182 11.62 0.33 7.80
N VAL A 183 10.70 0.85 6.99
CA VAL A 183 10.11 2.18 7.23
C VAL A 183 8.95 2.16 8.25
N LYS A 184 8.36 1.00 8.51
CA LYS A 184 7.13 0.86 9.30
C LYS A 184 7.26 1.53 10.67
N GLY A 185 6.32 2.42 10.97
CA GLY A 185 6.26 3.13 12.26
C GLY A 185 7.04 4.45 12.29
N HIS A 186 7.81 4.76 11.24
CA HIS A 186 8.55 6.01 11.11
C HIS A 186 7.94 6.86 9.98
N LYS A 187 7.09 7.83 10.32
CA LYS A 187 6.31 8.62 9.34
C LYS A 187 7.15 9.24 8.23
N GLN A 188 8.34 9.76 8.56
CA GLN A 188 9.24 10.36 7.57
C GLN A 188 9.78 9.32 6.59
N LEU A 189 10.15 8.13 7.07
CA LEU A 189 10.65 7.04 6.23
C LEU A 189 9.51 6.45 5.36
N GLU A 190 8.30 6.31 5.92
CA GLU A 190 7.10 5.87 5.19
C GLU A 190 6.81 6.81 4.02
N GLN A 191 6.84 8.12 4.28
CA GLN A 191 6.70 9.14 3.24
C GLN A 191 7.82 9.03 2.19
N GLN A 192 9.08 8.91 2.60
CA GLN A 192 10.22 8.79 1.67
C GLN A 192 10.10 7.57 0.75
N LEU A 193 9.68 6.40 1.27
CA LEU A 193 9.46 5.21 0.45
C LEU A 193 8.36 5.45 -0.61
N VAL A 194 7.25 6.04 -0.20
CA VAL A 194 6.11 6.29 -1.10
C VAL A 194 6.46 7.31 -2.17
N THR A 195 7.09 8.44 -1.79
CA THR A 195 7.51 9.48 -2.75
C THR A 195 8.58 8.99 -3.71
N LEU A 196 9.50 8.13 -3.24
CA LEU A 196 10.50 7.51 -4.09
C LEU A 196 9.84 6.63 -5.15
N LEU A 197 8.94 5.73 -4.75
CA LEU A 197 8.24 4.85 -5.69
C LEU A 197 7.34 5.64 -6.65
N ASP A 198 6.72 6.72 -6.19
CA ASP A 198 5.94 7.61 -7.05
C ASP A 198 6.81 8.28 -8.12
N SER A 199 8.03 8.73 -7.78
CA SER A 199 8.96 9.29 -8.75
C SER A 199 9.29 8.32 -9.90
N TRP A 200 9.24 7.01 -9.63
CA TRP A 200 9.47 5.97 -10.65
C TRP A 200 8.24 5.68 -11.52
N CYS A 201 7.10 6.30 -11.23
CA CYS A 201 5.90 6.21 -12.06
C CYS A 201 5.89 7.22 -13.21
N GLN A 202 6.86 8.14 -13.27
CA GLN A 202 6.97 9.15 -14.32
C GLN A 202 7.26 8.53 -15.70
N PRO A 203 6.74 9.08 -16.80
CA PRO A 203 6.98 8.56 -18.16
C PRO A 203 8.46 8.53 -18.56
N SER A 204 9.26 9.47 -18.06
CA SER A 204 10.70 9.58 -18.32
C SER A 204 11.56 8.66 -17.45
N PHE A 205 10.96 7.94 -16.51
CA PHE A 205 11.70 7.09 -15.58
C PHE A 205 12.42 5.96 -16.31
N SER A 206 13.70 5.78 -15.96
CA SER A 206 14.52 4.69 -16.48
C SER A 206 15.19 3.92 -15.36
N VAL A 207 14.92 2.62 -15.30
CA VAL A 207 15.58 1.69 -14.36
C VAL A 207 17.10 1.68 -14.57
N GLU A 208 17.56 1.99 -15.78
CA GLU A 208 18.98 2.04 -16.13
C GLU A 208 19.74 3.14 -15.37
N ASP A 209 19.09 4.26 -15.06
CA ASP A 209 19.73 5.34 -14.31
C ASP A 209 19.93 4.96 -12.84
N ILE A 210 19.00 4.20 -12.26
CA ILE A 210 19.19 3.60 -10.95
C ILE A 210 20.30 2.53 -11.00
N ARG A 211 20.32 1.72 -12.05
CA ARG A 211 21.34 0.67 -12.22
C ARG A 211 22.76 1.23 -12.25
N LYS A 212 22.97 2.43 -12.80
CA LYS A 212 24.25 3.15 -12.77
C LYS A 212 24.68 3.52 -11.34
N ARG A 213 23.74 3.87 -10.46
CA ARG A 213 24.01 4.16 -9.04
C ARG A 213 24.28 2.89 -8.21
N PHE A 214 23.73 1.76 -8.64
CA PHE A 214 23.93 0.45 -8.00
C PHE A 214 24.54 -0.59 -8.96
N PRO A 215 25.75 -0.36 -9.51
CA PRO A 215 26.32 -1.17 -10.59
C PRO A 215 26.61 -2.62 -10.18
N HIS A 216 26.72 -2.86 -8.88
CA HIS A 216 27.02 -4.18 -8.33
C HIS A 216 25.79 -5.07 -8.14
N LEU A 217 24.57 -4.53 -8.29
CA LEU A 217 23.33 -5.30 -8.26
C LEU A 217 23.06 -5.92 -9.63
N ARG A 218 23.21 -7.25 -9.73
CA ARG A 218 22.81 -8.00 -10.92
C ARG A 218 21.31 -8.24 -10.87
N LEU A 219 20.57 -7.48 -11.67
CA LEU A 219 19.13 -7.64 -11.82
C LEU A 219 18.83 -8.76 -12.82
N SER A 220 17.99 -9.70 -12.41
CA SER A 220 17.41 -10.68 -13.33
C SER A 220 16.33 -10.02 -14.20
N LYS A 221 16.02 -10.64 -15.35
CA LYS A 221 14.91 -10.17 -16.21
C LYS A 221 13.59 -10.06 -15.46
N HIS A 222 13.33 -10.99 -14.53
CA HIS A 222 12.15 -10.96 -13.67
C HIS A 222 12.12 -9.72 -12.77
N GLN A 223 13.23 -9.40 -12.11
CA GLN A 223 13.33 -8.24 -11.22
C GLN A 223 13.12 -6.92 -11.98
N THR A 224 13.68 -6.78 -13.18
CA THR A 224 13.43 -5.61 -14.03
C THR A 224 11.95 -5.50 -14.43
N ALA A 225 11.27 -6.63 -14.67
CA ALA A 225 9.84 -6.64 -15.02
C ALA A 225 8.93 -6.20 -13.87
N GLN A 226 9.35 -6.35 -12.61
CA GLN A 226 8.59 -5.84 -11.45
C GLN A 226 8.68 -4.32 -11.31
N ILE A 227 9.73 -3.70 -11.86
CA ILE A 227 9.91 -2.24 -11.89
C ILE A 227 9.28 -1.66 -13.17
N GLN A 228 8.05 -2.07 -13.44
CA GLN A 228 7.24 -1.51 -14.53
C GLN A 228 6.26 -0.48 -13.99
N PRO A 229 5.95 0.59 -14.76
CA PRO A 229 5.07 1.66 -14.31
C PRO A 229 3.73 1.17 -13.74
N LYS A 230 3.14 0.12 -14.32
CA LYS A 230 1.87 -0.47 -13.85
C LYS A 230 2.00 -1.11 -12.46
N MET A 231 3.06 -1.86 -12.22
CA MET A 231 3.31 -2.54 -10.93
C MET A 231 3.70 -1.54 -9.84
N LEU A 232 4.48 -0.53 -10.21
CA LEU A 232 4.85 0.58 -9.34
C LEU A 232 3.61 1.38 -8.91
N THR A 233 2.76 1.77 -9.86
CA THR A 233 1.51 2.50 -9.58
C THR A 233 0.64 1.72 -8.58
N LYS A 234 0.44 0.41 -8.82
CA LYS A 234 -0.33 -0.44 -7.89
C LYS A 234 0.29 -0.46 -6.49
N SER A 235 1.61 -0.52 -6.40
CA SER A 235 2.35 -0.55 -5.13
C SER A 235 2.25 0.79 -4.40
N VAL A 236 2.42 1.91 -5.09
CA VAL A 236 2.28 3.26 -4.54
C VAL A 236 0.89 3.46 -3.96
N LEU A 237 -0.16 3.15 -4.73
CA LEU A 237 -1.55 3.30 -4.27
C LEU A 237 -1.84 2.47 -3.01
N ARG A 238 -1.41 1.21 -2.99
CA ARG A 238 -1.54 0.34 -1.81
C ARG A 238 -0.81 0.90 -0.59
N LEU A 239 0.41 1.42 -0.77
CA LEU A 239 1.21 1.96 0.33
C LEU A 239 0.66 3.29 0.82
N MET A 240 0.17 4.13 -0.09
CA MET A 240 -0.49 5.40 0.22
C MET A 240 -1.72 5.14 1.11
N GLU A 241 -2.56 4.15 0.77
CA GLU A 241 -3.69 3.73 1.62
C GLU A 241 -3.21 3.13 2.96
N LYS A 242 -2.24 2.21 2.93
CA LYS A 242 -1.73 1.52 4.12
C LYS A 242 -1.14 2.48 5.15
N PHE A 243 -0.39 3.48 4.71
CA PHE A 243 0.24 4.47 5.57
C PHE A 243 -0.62 5.72 5.78
N LYS A 244 -1.82 5.78 5.18
CA LYS A 244 -2.72 6.95 5.24
C LYS A 244 -2.03 8.25 4.81
N MET A 245 -1.33 8.19 3.68
CA MET A 245 -0.57 9.31 3.11
C MET A 245 -1.47 10.27 2.35
N ASP A 246 -1.10 11.55 2.35
CA ASP A 246 -1.76 12.57 1.53
C ASP A 246 -1.57 12.23 0.04
N PRO A 247 -2.66 12.11 -0.76
CA PRO A 247 -2.58 11.93 -2.20
C PRO A 247 -1.66 12.93 -2.93
N LYS A 248 -1.50 14.15 -2.41
CA LYS A 248 -0.61 15.17 -2.99
C LYS A 248 0.86 14.73 -3.07
N LEU A 249 1.27 13.75 -2.27
CA LEU A 249 2.62 13.18 -2.28
C LEU A 249 2.84 12.15 -3.41
N CYS A 250 1.77 11.72 -4.08
CA CYS A 250 1.81 10.67 -5.12
C CYS A 250 1.25 11.13 -6.48
N PRO A 251 1.66 12.31 -7.02
CA PRO A 251 1.05 12.87 -8.23
C PRO A 251 1.23 11.97 -9.45
N ASN A 252 2.34 11.25 -9.59
CA ASN A 252 2.65 10.52 -10.81
C ASN A 252 1.82 9.22 -10.90
N ALA A 253 1.73 8.46 -9.81
CA ALA A 253 0.90 7.26 -9.73
C ALA A 253 -0.59 7.60 -9.88
N LEU A 254 -1.03 8.71 -9.28
CA LEU A 254 -2.40 9.21 -9.42
C LEU A 254 -2.74 9.61 -10.85
N HIS A 255 -1.90 10.44 -11.47
CA HIS A 255 -2.07 10.84 -12.87
C HIS A 255 -2.12 9.61 -13.78
N LYS A 256 -1.23 8.65 -13.57
CA LYS A 256 -1.22 7.38 -14.31
C LYS A 256 -2.49 6.56 -14.10
N ARG A 257 -3.02 6.45 -12.88
CA ARG A 257 -4.30 5.77 -12.59
C ARG A 257 -5.45 6.43 -13.34
N ARG A 258 -5.52 7.76 -13.34
CA ARG A 258 -6.55 8.54 -14.06
C ARG A 258 -6.42 8.34 -15.57
N LEU A 259 -5.20 8.39 -16.12
CA LEU A 259 -4.95 8.11 -17.54
C LEU A 259 -5.34 6.68 -17.95
N ASP A 260 -5.00 5.68 -17.14
CA ASP A 260 -5.38 4.28 -17.42
C ASP A 260 -6.91 4.08 -17.31
N THR A 261 -7.58 4.82 -16.42
CA THR A 261 -9.05 4.86 -16.33
C THR A 261 -9.67 5.52 -17.56
N LEU A 262 -9.11 6.64 -18.01
CA LEU A 262 -9.56 7.33 -19.21
C LEU A 262 -9.46 6.41 -20.44
N ARG A 263 -8.34 5.71 -20.62
CA ARG A 263 -8.16 4.71 -21.69
C ARG A 263 -9.23 3.62 -21.64
N TYR A 264 -9.55 3.13 -20.46
CA TYR A 264 -10.62 2.15 -20.27
C TYR A 264 -11.99 2.69 -20.69
N LEU A 265 -12.33 3.92 -20.27
CA LEU A 265 -13.60 4.57 -20.64
C LEU A 265 -13.72 4.77 -22.16
N MET A 266 -12.63 5.18 -22.82
CA MET A 266 -12.58 5.31 -24.28
C MET A 266 -12.83 3.96 -24.96
N TYR A 267 -12.14 2.90 -24.53
CA TYR A 267 -12.28 1.57 -25.10
C TYR A 267 -13.70 1.01 -24.90
N ARG A 268 -14.23 1.06 -23.69
CA ARG A 268 -15.56 0.53 -23.35
C ARG A 268 -16.68 1.22 -24.14
N THR A 269 -16.54 2.51 -24.40
CA THR A 269 -17.57 3.32 -25.07
C THR A 269 -17.49 3.19 -26.58
N PHE A 270 -16.32 3.42 -27.17
CA PHE A 270 -16.18 3.52 -28.62
C PHE A 270 -15.82 2.21 -29.32
N VAL A 271 -15.27 1.22 -28.58
CA VAL A 271 -14.96 -0.11 -29.14
C VAL A 271 -16.02 -1.13 -28.76
N GLU A 272 -16.30 -1.29 -27.46
CA GLU A 272 -17.25 -2.31 -26.99
C GLU A 272 -18.72 -1.86 -27.08
N LYS A 273 -18.99 -0.56 -27.23
CA LYS A 273 -20.35 0.02 -27.21
C LYS A 273 -21.12 -0.37 -25.95
N GLY A 274 -20.42 -0.54 -24.83
CA GLY A 274 -20.96 -1.02 -23.55
C GLY A 274 -21.35 0.10 -22.57
N MET A 275 -21.38 1.36 -23.02
CA MET A 275 -21.68 2.54 -22.23
C MET A 275 -22.38 3.59 -23.11
N THR A 276 -23.40 4.25 -22.57
CA THR A 276 -24.07 5.38 -23.25
C THR A 276 -23.16 6.61 -23.27
N GLU A 277 -23.41 7.51 -24.20
CA GLU A 277 -22.59 8.73 -24.33
C GLU A 277 -22.69 9.63 -23.09
N GLU A 278 -23.90 9.84 -22.56
CA GLU A 278 -24.15 10.59 -21.30
C GLU A 278 -23.31 10.08 -20.15
N ASN A 279 -23.39 8.77 -19.87
CA ASN A 279 -22.63 8.15 -18.80
C ASN A 279 -21.10 8.27 -19.03
N TRP A 280 -20.67 8.13 -20.28
CA TRP A 280 -19.26 8.32 -20.62
C TRP A 280 -18.80 9.76 -20.38
N VAL A 281 -19.60 10.77 -20.73
CA VAL A 281 -19.25 12.17 -20.50
C VAL A 281 -19.07 12.45 -19.01
N ASP A 282 -20.02 12.03 -18.17
CA ASP A 282 -19.96 12.24 -16.72
C ASP A 282 -18.69 11.62 -16.11
N HIS A 283 -18.38 10.38 -16.50
CA HIS A 283 -17.16 9.72 -16.05
C HIS A 283 -15.88 10.42 -16.53
N VAL A 284 -15.83 10.82 -17.80
CA VAL A 284 -14.64 11.47 -18.36
C VAL A 284 -14.40 12.82 -17.73
N GLN A 285 -15.44 13.62 -17.48
CA GLN A 285 -15.32 14.92 -16.82
C GLN A 285 -14.69 14.78 -15.43
N ASN A 286 -15.13 13.78 -14.65
CA ASN A 286 -14.53 13.51 -13.34
C ASN A 286 -13.08 13.00 -13.45
N VAL A 287 -12.79 12.15 -14.44
CA VAL A 287 -11.44 11.58 -14.61
C VAL A 287 -10.43 12.63 -15.05
N VAL A 288 -10.77 13.55 -15.97
CA VAL A 288 -9.83 14.57 -16.45
C VAL A 288 -9.83 15.83 -15.57
N ALA A 289 -10.98 16.20 -14.98
CA ALA A 289 -11.15 17.36 -14.11
C ALA A 289 -10.38 18.60 -14.62
N ASP A 290 -9.54 19.18 -13.78
CA ASP A 290 -8.67 20.34 -14.03
C ASP A 290 -7.26 19.98 -14.56
N ASP A 291 -6.98 18.70 -14.84
CA ASP A 291 -5.69 18.24 -15.31
C ASP A 291 -5.56 18.44 -16.83
N LEU A 292 -4.87 19.53 -17.22
CA LEU A 292 -4.63 19.89 -18.62
C LEU A 292 -3.96 18.76 -19.42
N GLU A 293 -3.04 18.00 -18.82
CA GLU A 293 -2.38 16.90 -19.52
C GLU A 293 -3.38 15.79 -19.85
N LEU A 294 -4.28 15.44 -18.93
CA LEU A 294 -5.35 14.48 -19.20
C LEU A 294 -6.39 15.01 -20.19
N GLN A 295 -6.72 16.30 -20.15
CA GLN A 295 -7.63 16.94 -21.11
C GLN A 295 -7.06 16.89 -22.54
N VAL A 296 -5.75 17.14 -22.71
CA VAL A 296 -5.05 16.99 -24.00
C VAL A 296 -5.10 15.54 -24.48
N HIS A 297 -4.76 14.58 -23.62
CA HIS A 297 -4.83 13.15 -23.96
C HIS A 297 -6.25 12.70 -24.34
N LEU A 298 -7.29 13.23 -23.68
CA LEU A 298 -8.67 12.98 -24.05
C LEU A 298 -8.95 13.41 -25.50
N VAL A 299 -8.55 14.63 -25.87
CA VAL A 299 -8.78 15.17 -27.22
C VAL A 299 -8.02 14.36 -28.27
N GLU A 300 -6.77 13.97 -27.99
CA GLU A 300 -6.00 13.05 -28.85
C GLU A 300 -6.73 11.71 -29.05
N MET A 301 -7.26 11.13 -27.97
CA MET A 301 -8.01 9.88 -28.05
C MET A 301 -9.33 10.05 -28.78
N LEU A 302 -10.02 11.19 -28.66
CA LEU A 302 -11.28 11.43 -29.38
C LEU A 302 -11.08 11.49 -30.89
N VAL A 303 -9.98 12.11 -31.35
CA VAL A 303 -9.60 12.08 -32.77
C VAL A 303 -9.41 10.63 -33.24
N LYS A 304 -8.80 9.77 -32.41
CA LYS A 304 -8.50 8.38 -32.76
C LYS A 304 -9.73 7.46 -32.71
N TYR A 305 -10.59 7.59 -31.70
CA TYR A 305 -11.66 6.63 -31.40
C TYR A 305 -13.04 7.08 -31.89
N CYS A 306 -13.26 8.37 -32.13
CA CYS A 306 -14.58 8.92 -32.43
C CYS A 306 -14.55 9.85 -33.65
N SER A 307 -14.32 11.15 -33.46
CA SER A 307 -14.32 12.14 -34.54
C SER A 307 -13.55 13.40 -34.14
N VAL A 308 -13.02 14.09 -35.16
CA VAL A 308 -12.37 15.40 -34.99
C VAL A 308 -13.37 16.47 -34.50
N GLN A 309 -14.65 16.35 -34.90
CA GLN A 309 -15.71 17.24 -34.42
C GLN A 309 -15.89 17.13 -32.90
N LYS A 310 -16.00 15.91 -32.36
CA LYS A 310 -16.14 15.71 -30.91
C LYS A 310 -14.87 16.14 -30.17
N ALA A 311 -13.69 15.83 -30.69
CA ALA A 311 -12.44 16.33 -30.16
C ALA A 311 -12.39 17.88 -30.10
N SER A 312 -12.98 18.56 -31.09
CA SER A 312 -13.08 20.02 -31.14
C SER A 312 -14.03 20.59 -30.08
N GLN A 313 -15.19 19.96 -29.86
CA GLN A 313 -16.12 20.34 -28.78
C GLN A 313 -15.46 20.22 -27.39
N TRP A 314 -14.74 19.13 -27.15
CA TRP A 314 -14.06 18.88 -25.87
C TRP A 314 -12.86 19.80 -25.64
N SER A 315 -12.12 20.15 -26.68
CA SER A 315 -11.05 21.14 -26.58
C SER A 315 -11.57 22.56 -26.34
N LEU A 316 -12.74 22.92 -26.89
CA LEU A 316 -13.43 24.17 -26.55
C LEU A 316 -13.88 24.18 -25.09
N ARG A 317 -14.53 23.10 -24.61
CA ARG A 317 -14.98 22.98 -23.21
C ARG A 317 -13.85 23.23 -22.20
N TYR A 318 -12.66 22.71 -22.48
CA TYR A 318 -11.51 22.81 -21.58
C TYR A 318 -10.55 23.96 -21.92
N ASN A 319 -10.86 24.78 -22.93
CA ASN A 319 -10.00 25.87 -23.37
C ASN A 319 -8.54 25.43 -23.66
N ILE A 320 -8.38 24.30 -24.36
CA ILE A 320 -7.05 23.73 -24.63
C ILE A 320 -6.27 24.65 -25.58
N PRO A 321 -5.02 25.04 -25.25
CA PRO A 321 -4.20 25.89 -26.10
C PRO A 321 -3.95 25.30 -27.50
N ARG A 322 -3.99 26.15 -28.54
CA ARG A 322 -3.80 25.74 -29.94
C ARG A 322 -2.55 24.89 -30.17
N ASN A 323 -1.43 25.23 -29.53
CA ASN A 323 -0.16 24.52 -29.68
C ASN A 323 -0.15 23.10 -29.08
N ARG A 324 -1.19 22.75 -28.31
CA ARG A 324 -1.40 21.43 -27.70
C ARG A 324 -2.49 20.63 -28.40
N LEU A 325 -3.13 21.19 -29.44
CA LEU A 325 -4.20 20.51 -30.16
C LEU A 325 -3.65 19.54 -31.23
N PRO A 326 -4.27 18.36 -31.40
CA PRO A 326 -4.00 17.49 -32.53
C PRO A 326 -4.31 18.16 -33.88
N PHE A 327 -3.66 17.67 -34.94
CA PHE A 327 -3.90 18.14 -36.30
C PHE A 327 -5.38 18.06 -36.70
N GLY A 328 -5.90 19.13 -37.31
CA GLY A 328 -7.29 19.22 -37.79
C GLY A 328 -8.30 19.66 -36.73
N VAL A 329 -7.97 19.60 -35.43
CA VAL A 329 -8.89 20.01 -34.35
C VAL A 329 -9.09 21.52 -34.38
N TRP A 330 -8.01 22.29 -34.54
CA TRP A 330 -8.10 23.75 -34.57
C TRP A 330 -8.93 24.27 -35.76
N GLU A 331 -8.73 23.72 -36.95
CA GLU A 331 -9.49 24.07 -38.15
C GLU A 331 -10.98 23.72 -37.97
N THR A 332 -11.26 22.58 -37.32
CA THR A 332 -12.63 22.13 -37.05
C THR A 332 -13.31 23.01 -36.01
N GLN A 333 -12.59 23.45 -34.96
CA GLN A 333 -13.11 24.43 -33.99
C GLN A 333 -13.57 25.72 -34.68
N GLN A 334 -12.81 26.25 -35.64
CA GLN A 334 -13.15 27.50 -36.33
C GLN A 334 -14.35 27.38 -37.27
N SER A 335 -14.59 26.19 -37.81
CA SER A 335 -15.67 25.91 -38.76
C SER A 335 -16.93 25.37 -38.10
N LEU A 336 -16.88 25.06 -36.79
CA LEU A 336 -18.00 24.53 -36.02
C LEU A 336 -19.08 25.61 -35.78
N PRO A 337 -20.32 25.39 -36.25
CA PRO A 337 -21.45 26.26 -35.93
C PRO A 337 -21.65 26.39 -34.40
N PRO A 338 -22.05 27.56 -33.87
CA PRO A 338 -22.23 27.78 -32.42
C PRO A 338 -23.08 26.71 -31.74
N ASP A 339 -24.14 26.27 -32.40
CA ASP A 339 -25.08 25.26 -31.88
C ASP A 339 -24.44 23.88 -31.68
N LEU A 340 -23.34 23.61 -32.38
CA LEU A 340 -22.58 22.35 -32.30
C LEU A 340 -21.31 22.47 -31.47
N GLN A 341 -21.00 23.65 -30.90
CA GLN A 341 -19.81 23.83 -30.06
C GLN A 341 -19.99 23.25 -28.64
N GLN A 342 -21.24 23.15 -28.19
CA GLN A 342 -21.55 22.57 -26.88
C GLN A 342 -21.66 21.05 -26.97
N ILE A 343 -21.12 20.36 -25.96
CA ILE A 343 -21.23 18.89 -25.81
C ILE A 343 -22.65 18.51 -25.36
N TYR A 344 -23.34 19.45 -24.68
CA TYR A 344 -24.75 19.40 -24.33
C TYR A 344 -25.37 20.78 -24.48
N SER A 345 -26.57 20.86 -25.03
CA SER A 345 -27.38 22.08 -24.93
C SER A 345 -27.74 22.29 -23.46
N ASN A 346 -27.25 23.37 -22.84
CA ASN A 346 -27.60 23.76 -21.46
C ASN A 346 -29.11 23.98 -21.22
N ASN A 347 -29.93 23.93 -22.28
CA ASN A 347 -31.38 24.11 -22.21
C ASN A 347 -32.16 22.81 -21.91
N SER A 348 -31.52 21.63 -21.83
CA SER A 348 -32.25 20.37 -21.67
C SER A 348 -32.93 20.18 -20.31
N ALA A 349 -32.50 20.89 -19.26
CA ALA A 349 -33.17 20.79 -17.95
C ALA A 349 -34.58 21.43 -17.95
N GLU A 350 -34.84 22.38 -18.86
CA GLU A 350 -36.16 23.00 -19.02
C GLU A 350 -37.02 22.27 -20.07
N ASP A 351 -36.41 21.58 -21.03
CA ASP A 351 -37.08 20.88 -22.14
C ASP A 351 -37.19 19.35 -21.98
N GLU A 352 -36.67 18.75 -20.90
CA GLU A 352 -36.91 17.33 -20.61
C GLU A 352 -38.36 17.09 -20.19
N GLU A 353 -39.15 16.62 -21.15
CA GLU A 353 -40.53 16.24 -20.94
C GLU A 353 -40.62 15.11 -19.91
N TRP A 354 -41.34 15.34 -18.80
CA TRP A 354 -41.57 14.34 -17.73
C TRP A 354 -42.13 13.02 -18.26
N GLU A 355 -42.88 13.13 -19.34
CA GLU A 355 -43.60 12.08 -20.02
C GLU A 355 -42.68 11.42 -21.06
N PRO A 356 -42.20 10.18 -20.85
CA PRO A 356 -41.27 9.54 -21.78
C PRO A 356 -41.96 9.25 -23.12
N PRO A 357 -41.18 9.05 -24.21
CA PRO A 357 -41.73 8.71 -25.52
C PRO A 357 -42.64 7.47 -25.48
N PRO A 358 -43.68 7.38 -26.31
CA PRO A 358 -44.62 6.25 -26.31
C PRO A 358 -43.94 4.88 -26.43
N SER A 359 -42.84 4.82 -27.19
CA SER A 359 -42.03 3.60 -27.37
C SER A 359 -41.33 3.14 -26.08
N HIS A 360 -41.00 4.05 -25.17
CA HIS A 360 -40.39 3.74 -23.87
C HIS A 360 -41.45 3.29 -22.86
N ARG A 361 -42.65 3.89 -22.88
CA ARG A 361 -43.76 3.51 -21.99
C ARG A 361 -44.19 2.05 -22.12
N GLN A 362 -44.04 1.48 -23.32
CA GLN A 362 -44.36 0.07 -23.57
C GLN A 362 -43.23 -0.89 -23.15
N LYS A 363 -41.99 -0.42 -23.03
CA LYS A 363 -40.80 -1.26 -22.79
C LYS A 363 -40.34 -1.25 -21.34
N PHE A 364 -40.56 -0.16 -20.62
CA PHE A 364 -40.05 0.06 -19.28
C PHE A 364 -41.17 0.34 -18.29
N TYR A 365 -40.96 -0.05 -17.03
CA TYR A 365 -41.88 0.26 -15.95
C TYR A 365 -42.11 1.77 -15.85
N GLN A 366 -43.38 2.17 -15.76
CA GLN A 366 -43.77 3.57 -15.57
C GLN A 366 -44.14 3.76 -14.10
N VAL A 367 -43.40 4.61 -13.40
CA VAL A 367 -43.70 4.93 -12.01
C VAL A 367 -45.04 5.67 -11.96
N PRO A 368 -46.03 5.23 -11.16
CA PRO A 368 -47.35 5.86 -11.09
C PRO A 368 -47.32 7.12 -10.21
N LEU A 369 -46.37 8.02 -10.47
CA LEU A 369 -46.17 9.28 -9.76
C LEU A 369 -46.12 10.42 -10.77
N THR A 370 -46.81 11.50 -10.45
CA THR A 370 -46.71 12.78 -11.17
C THR A 370 -45.49 13.56 -10.68
N LYS A 371 -44.98 14.48 -11.51
CA LYS A 371 -43.79 15.29 -11.20
C LYS A 371 -43.87 16.00 -9.85
N ASP A 372 -45.06 16.47 -9.44
CA ASP A 372 -45.31 17.14 -8.15
C ASP A 372 -45.19 16.22 -6.92
N LYS A 373 -45.08 14.90 -7.13
CA LYS A 373 -44.87 13.90 -6.07
C LYS A 373 -43.42 13.47 -5.90
N VAL A 374 -42.51 14.00 -6.71
CA VAL A 374 -41.07 13.77 -6.60
C VAL A 374 -40.39 15.05 -6.15
N HIS A 375 -39.84 15.04 -4.94
CA HIS A 375 -39.29 16.21 -4.28
C HIS A 375 -37.77 16.12 -4.21
N LEU A 376 -37.07 17.04 -4.87
CA LEU A 376 -35.64 17.23 -4.66
C LEU A 376 -35.40 17.96 -3.33
N VAL A 377 -34.59 17.37 -2.46
CA VAL A 377 -34.28 17.86 -1.11
C VAL A 377 -32.81 18.27 -1.07
N GLY A 378 -32.56 19.53 -1.38
CA GLY A 378 -31.23 20.17 -1.30
C GLY A 378 -31.18 21.36 -0.33
N SER A 379 -32.20 21.56 0.51
CA SER A 379 -32.27 22.66 1.48
C SER A 379 -32.88 22.23 2.82
N LEU A 380 -32.58 22.95 3.89
CA LEU A 380 -33.11 22.68 5.23
C LEU A 380 -34.64 22.75 5.28
N GLU A 381 -35.26 23.67 4.55
CA GLU A 381 -36.71 23.78 4.49
C GLU A 381 -37.35 22.54 3.85
N ALA A 382 -36.77 22.06 2.74
CA ALA A 382 -37.22 20.84 2.09
C ALA A 382 -37.00 19.62 2.99
N LEU A 383 -35.89 19.58 3.74
CA LEU A 383 -35.59 18.52 4.69
C LEU A 383 -36.61 18.48 5.83
N ARG A 384 -37.02 19.62 6.38
CA ARG A 384 -38.05 19.66 7.43
C ARG A 384 -39.41 19.13 6.92
N ARG A 385 -39.77 19.45 5.68
CA ARG A 385 -40.96 18.88 5.02
C ARG A 385 -40.83 17.36 4.87
N CYS A 386 -39.72 16.90 4.31
CA CYS A 386 -39.40 15.47 4.18
C CYS A 386 -39.49 14.75 5.54
N ARG A 387 -38.86 15.31 6.58
CA ARG A 387 -38.87 14.79 7.96
C ARG A 387 -40.28 14.58 8.51
N SER A 388 -41.17 15.56 8.34
CA SER A 388 -42.56 15.47 8.84
C SER A 388 -43.40 14.37 8.16
N ILE A 389 -43.00 13.92 6.97
CA ILE A 389 -43.70 12.93 6.17
C ILE A 389 -43.09 11.54 6.38
N VAL A 390 -41.76 11.46 6.36
CA VAL A 390 -41.01 10.21 6.41
C VAL A 390 -40.95 9.64 7.84
N LEU A 391 -40.77 10.47 8.87
CA LEU A 391 -40.66 10.01 10.27
C LEU A 391 -42.01 9.80 10.97
N LYS A 392 -43.01 9.29 10.26
CA LYS A 392 -44.31 8.94 10.88
C LYS A 392 -44.21 7.55 11.50
N GLY A 393 -44.47 7.45 12.80
CA GLY A 393 -44.43 6.18 13.53
C GLY A 393 -45.41 5.16 12.94
N GLY A 394 -44.96 3.90 12.81
CA GLY A 394 -45.68 2.84 12.12
C GLY A 394 -45.62 2.92 10.58
N GLY A 395 -44.83 3.85 10.04
CA GLY A 395 -44.67 4.06 8.61
C GLY A 395 -43.79 3.03 7.92
N VAL A 396 -43.94 2.91 6.60
CA VAL A 396 -43.07 2.12 5.73
C VAL A 396 -42.33 3.06 4.79
N VAL A 397 -41.00 2.96 4.76
CA VAL A 397 -40.13 3.81 3.94
C VAL A 397 -39.26 2.92 3.04
N GLY A 398 -39.41 3.08 1.73
CA GLY A 398 -38.48 2.55 0.75
C GLY A 398 -37.22 3.40 0.71
N VAL A 399 -36.04 2.78 0.75
CA VAL A 399 -34.75 3.46 0.71
C VAL A 399 -33.89 2.87 -0.40
N ASP A 400 -33.35 3.75 -1.24
CA ASP A 400 -32.29 3.43 -2.19
C ASP A 400 -31.25 4.56 -2.20
N MET A 401 -30.05 4.29 -2.71
CA MET A 401 -28.97 5.27 -2.76
C MET A 401 -28.18 5.19 -4.05
N GLU A 402 -27.79 6.34 -4.57
CA GLU A 402 -26.88 6.45 -5.71
C GLU A 402 -25.53 7.01 -5.25
N TRP A 403 -24.44 6.55 -5.86
CA TRP A 403 -23.09 6.95 -5.49
C TRP A 403 -22.46 7.85 -6.53
N GLN A 404 -21.57 8.73 -6.07
CA GLN A 404 -20.74 9.53 -6.97
C GLN A 404 -19.88 8.60 -7.83
N PRO A 405 -19.80 8.85 -9.15
CA PRO A 405 -18.99 8.06 -10.05
C PRO A 405 -17.49 8.36 -9.87
N MET A 406 -16.88 7.75 -8.86
CA MET A 406 -15.45 7.95 -8.52
C MET A 406 -14.51 7.02 -9.31
N PHE A 407 -14.71 6.89 -10.62
CA PHE A 407 -13.84 6.07 -11.47
C PHE A 407 -12.40 6.60 -11.46
N GLY A 408 -11.44 5.74 -11.12
CA GLY A 408 -10.02 6.09 -11.17
C GLY A 408 -9.53 7.07 -10.09
N CYS A 409 -10.42 7.60 -9.25
CA CYS A 409 -10.07 8.49 -8.15
C CYS A 409 -9.76 7.70 -6.86
N ASN A 410 -8.91 8.26 -6.01
CA ASN A 410 -8.50 7.65 -4.73
C ASN A 410 -9.36 8.08 -3.53
N SER A 411 -10.44 8.84 -3.75
CA SER A 411 -11.35 9.19 -2.67
C SER A 411 -12.24 8.00 -2.31
N THR A 412 -12.73 8.00 -1.07
CA THR A 412 -13.83 7.12 -0.68
C THR A 412 -15.03 7.38 -1.58
N GLN A 413 -15.74 6.31 -1.96
CA GLN A 413 -16.98 6.42 -2.71
C GLN A 413 -18.00 7.16 -1.84
N LYS A 414 -18.49 8.30 -2.31
CA LYS A 414 -19.49 9.11 -1.58
C LYS A 414 -20.87 8.81 -2.13
N VAL A 415 -21.87 8.83 -1.25
CA VAL A 415 -23.27 8.80 -1.66
C VAL A 415 -23.59 10.16 -2.30
N ALA A 416 -24.15 10.14 -3.51
CA ALA A 416 -24.58 11.33 -4.25
C ALA A 416 -26.05 11.65 -3.95
N LEU A 417 -26.89 10.62 -3.84
CA LEU A 417 -28.33 10.77 -3.69
C LEU A 417 -28.87 9.72 -2.72
N VAL A 418 -29.75 10.11 -1.80
CA VAL A 418 -30.56 9.17 -1.03
C VAL A 418 -32.02 9.31 -1.47
N GLN A 419 -32.62 8.22 -1.88
CA GLN A 419 -33.99 8.16 -2.36
C GLN A 419 -34.87 7.57 -1.25
N LEU A 420 -35.87 8.34 -0.83
CA LEU A 420 -36.83 7.93 0.20
C LEU A 420 -38.23 7.89 -0.39
N ALA A 421 -38.79 6.70 -0.52
CA ALA A 421 -40.12 6.46 -1.05
C ALA A 421 -41.12 6.17 0.09
N VAL A 422 -42.23 6.90 0.09
CA VAL A 422 -43.43 6.60 0.89
C VAL A 422 -44.59 6.37 -0.08
N LEU A 423 -45.73 5.87 0.40
CA LEU A 423 -46.84 5.34 -0.43
C LEU A 423 -47.22 6.18 -1.67
N HIS A 424 -47.12 7.51 -1.61
CA HIS A 424 -47.52 8.42 -2.71
C HIS A 424 -46.50 9.49 -3.06
N GLN A 425 -45.29 9.45 -2.49
CA GLN A 425 -44.29 10.52 -2.68
C GLN A 425 -42.87 9.94 -2.61
N VAL A 426 -41.96 10.57 -3.34
CA VAL A 426 -40.53 10.26 -3.32
C VAL A 426 -39.76 11.52 -2.97
N PHE A 427 -38.78 11.40 -2.07
CA PHE A 427 -37.84 12.45 -1.72
C PHE A 427 -36.44 12.05 -2.20
N LEU A 428 -35.79 12.93 -2.94
CA LEU A 428 -34.45 12.74 -3.48
C LEU A 428 -33.52 13.69 -2.72
N LEU A 429 -32.80 13.17 -1.71
CA LEU A 429 -31.87 13.95 -0.91
C LEU A 429 -30.57 14.12 -1.68
N ASP A 430 -30.31 15.34 -2.13
CA ASP A 430 -29.12 15.70 -2.91
C ASP A 430 -27.92 15.91 -1.98
N LEU A 431 -27.08 14.90 -1.86
CA LEU A 431 -25.87 14.96 -1.05
C LEU A 431 -24.68 15.60 -1.77
N CYS A 432 -24.84 15.96 -3.05
CA CYS A 432 -23.84 16.73 -3.79
C CYS A 432 -23.91 18.23 -3.48
N ALA A 433 -25.03 18.72 -2.94
CA ALA A 433 -25.15 20.08 -2.44
C ALA A 433 -24.30 20.26 -1.16
N GLU A 434 -23.11 20.87 -1.28
CA GLU A 434 -22.12 20.93 -0.18
C GLU A 434 -22.66 21.54 1.11
N GLU A 435 -23.38 22.67 1.02
CA GLU A 435 -23.98 23.33 2.18
C GLU A 435 -25.00 22.43 2.88
N PHE A 436 -25.82 21.72 2.10
CA PHE A 436 -26.83 20.79 2.61
C PHE A 436 -26.22 19.56 3.28
N CYS A 437 -25.23 18.95 2.62
CA CYS A 437 -24.58 17.71 3.06
C CYS A 437 -23.85 17.87 4.40
N GLN A 438 -23.34 19.08 4.70
CA GLN A 438 -22.61 19.37 5.94
C GLN A 438 -23.52 19.73 7.14
N HIS A 439 -24.83 19.92 6.93
CA HIS A 439 -25.73 20.32 8.01
C HIS A 439 -26.01 19.18 9.01
N SER A 440 -25.96 19.50 10.31
CA SER A 440 -26.25 18.55 11.39
C SER A 440 -27.69 18.03 11.36
N GLU A 441 -28.67 18.86 10.94
CA GLU A 441 -30.09 18.45 10.83
C GLU A 441 -30.28 17.26 9.86
N LEU A 442 -29.49 17.19 8.78
CA LEU A 442 -29.52 16.06 7.84
C LEU A 442 -29.00 14.79 8.51
N THR A 443 -27.88 14.90 9.23
CA THR A 443 -27.29 13.77 9.95
C THR A 443 -28.25 13.25 11.02
N ASP A 444 -28.88 14.14 11.78
CA ASP A 444 -29.86 13.78 12.81
C ASP A 444 -31.11 13.16 12.20
N PHE A 445 -31.60 13.68 11.07
CA PHE A 445 -32.71 13.08 10.33
C PHE A 445 -32.40 11.64 9.89
N ILE A 446 -31.24 11.41 9.27
CA ILE A 446 -30.82 10.08 8.82
C ILE A 446 -30.70 9.13 10.02
N ARG A 447 -30.06 9.57 11.11
CA ARG A 447 -29.96 8.76 12.34
C ARG A 447 -31.32 8.39 12.90
N LEU A 448 -32.25 9.33 12.98
CA LEU A 448 -33.60 9.07 13.47
C LEU A 448 -34.34 8.08 12.59
N LEU A 449 -34.27 8.25 11.26
CA LEU A 449 -34.91 7.34 10.30
C LEU A 449 -34.44 5.89 10.51
N PHE A 450 -33.12 5.67 10.63
CA PHE A 450 -32.56 4.32 10.73
C PHE A 450 -32.54 3.73 12.15
N SER A 451 -32.81 4.53 13.19
CA SER A 451 -32.84 4.07 14.59
C SER A 451 -34.25 3.89 15.16
N ASP A 452 -35.28 4.44 14.52
CA ASP A 452 -36.65 4.32 14.98
C ASP A 452 -37.21 2.92 14.68
N PRO A 453 -37.46 2.06 15.70
CA PRO A 453 -37.95 0.70 15.50
C PRO A 453 -39.42 0.66 15.03
N SER A 454 -40.14 1.79 15.09
CA SER A 454 -41.51 1.90 14.62
C SER A 454 -41.62 2.13 13.11
N ILE A 455 -40.50 2.41 12.42
CA ILE A 455 -40.46 2.63 10.97
C ILE A 455 -39.91 1.38 10.29
N LEU A 456 -40.69 0.79 9.38
CA LEU A 456 -40.23 -0.32 8.56
C LEU A 456 -39.47 0.19 7.34
N ILE A 457 -38.19 -0.16 7.24
CA ILE A 457 -37.34 0.22 6.11
C ILE A 457 -37.28 -0.91 5.09
N LEU A 458 -37.67 -0.62 3.85
CA LEU A 458 -37.57 -1.52 2.71
C LEU A 458 -36.44 -1.07 1.80
N GLY A 459 -35.62 -1.99 1.31
CA GLY A 459 -34.60 -1.67 0.33
C GLY A 459 -34.01 -2.93 -0.29
N LYS A 460 -33.35 -2.76 -1.44
CA LYS A 460 -32.72 -3.86 -2.16
C LYS A 460 -31.21 -3.83 -1.87
N GLN A 461 -30.63 -4.95 -1.48
CA GLN A 461 -29.20 -5.06 -1.15
C GLN A 461 -28.73 -4.09 -0.04
N LEU A 462 -29.61 -3.78 0.93
CA LEU A 462 -29.35 -2.87 2.06
C LEU A 462 -28.02 -3.11 2.80
N SER A 463 -27.52 -4.35 2.85
CA SER A 463 -26.20 -4.66 3.43
C SER A 463 -25.05 -3.90 2.79
N LYS A 464 -25.11 -3.58 1.48
CA LYS A 464 -24.11 -2.76 0.80
C LYS A 464 -24.25 -1.26 1.12
N HIS A 465 -25.47 -0.80 1.41
CA HIS A 465 -25.76 0.59 1.75
C HIS A 465 -25.38 0.94 3.20
N PHE A 466 -25.44 -0.03 4.13
CA PHE A 466 -25.14 0.18 5.54
C PHE A 466 -23.66 -0.04 5.94
N LEU A 467 -22.85 -0.61 5.06
CA LEU A 467 -21.41 -0.85 5.29
C LEU A 467 -20.51 0.30 4.79
N ALA A 468 -21.08 1.25 4.04
CA ALA A 468 -20.43 2.47 3.56
C ALA A 468 -20.78 3.64 4.49
#